data_AF-A0A934QMK7-F1
#
_entry.id   AF-A0A934QMK7-F1
#
_cell.length_a   1.000
_cell.length_b   1.000
_cell.length_c   1.000
_cell.angle_alpha   90.00
_cell.angle_beta   90.00
_cell.angle_gamma   90.00
#
_symmetry.space_group_name_H-M   'P 1'
#
loop_
_entity.id
_entity.type
_entity.pdbx_description
1 polymer ?
#
loop_
_entity_poly.entity_id
_entity_poly.type
_entity_poly.pdbx_seq_one_letter_code
_entity_poly.pdbx_strand_id
1 'polypeptide(L)'
;MNEPRAGFAKRLVVRFLLIAAVALGLPVALSGTAGADPSADAWAKLRMCESTNRYTVNTGNGYYGAYQFDLPTWHSVGGAGRPDQATRAEQDNRALYLYRMRGWQPWECAGMLGLSNDRDARSKVKPSYSESAYISGGGATPAKPAKPIKPTWPGVVYAYGDCAPELRTFQLRMNAFGYGFEGTGCYYDKTRRAVLDLQRANGINDSGRLGPKTWNAAWNGKAPR
;
A
#
# COMPACT_ATOMS: atom_id res chain seq x y z
N MET A 1 4.30 79.66 -7.49
CA MET A 1 3.45 80.54 -6.68
C MET A 1 2.23 80.91 -7.52
N ASN A 2 1.05 80.90 -6.90
CA ASN A 2 -0.32 81.12 -7.42
C ASN A 2 -1.13 79.88 -7.87
N GLU A 3 -1.73 79.19 -6.88
CA GLU A 3 -3.18 78.93 -6.87
C GLU A 3 -3.94 80.26 -6.56
N PRO A 4 -5.29 80.43 -6.61
CA PRO A 4 -6.36 79.42 -6.50
C PRO A 4 -7.62 79.69 -7.35
N ARG A 5 -8.58 78.75 -7.36
CA ARG A 5 -10.02 79.11 -7.35
C ARG A 5 -10.83 78.05 -6.59
N ALA A 6 -11.17 78.37 -5.34
CA ALA A 6 -12.29 77.75 -4.64
C ALA A 6 -13.55 78.60 -4.86
N GLY A 7 -14.64 77.95 -5.26
CA GLY A 7 -15.95 78.56 -5.46
C GLY A 7 -17.07 77.68 -4.92
N PHE A 8 -17.51 78.01 -3.71
CA PHE A 8 -18.86 77.91 -3.13
C PHE A 8 -19.90 76.97 -3.78
N ALA A 9 -20.48 76.08 -2.98
CA ALA A 9 -21.86 76.26 -2.48
C ALA A 9 -22.23 75.25 -1.38
N LYS A 10 -22.82 75.79 -0.31
CA LYS A 10 -23.41 75.12 0.86
C LYS A 10 -24.80 74.55 0.55
N ARG A 11 -25.31 73.74 1.50
CA ARG A 11 -26.71 73.35 1.83
C ARG A 11 -27.09 71.96 1.26
N LEU A 12 -27.77 71.03 1.95
CA LEU A 12 -28.39 70.98 3.27
C LEU A 12 -28.63 69.47 3.64
N VAL A 13 -28.30 69.07 4.87
CA VAL A 13 -29.04 68.21 5.83
C VAL A 13 -29.90 67.02 5.33
N VAL A 14 -29.40 65.82 5.68
CA VAL A 14 -30.02 64.61 6.30
C VAL A 14 -30.98 63.71 5.50
N ARG A 15 -30.59 62.42 5.37
CA ARG A 15 -31.40 61.22 5.74
C ARG A 15 -30.48 60.05 6.13
N PHE A 16 -30.64 59.52 7.33
CA PHE A 16 -30.01 58.26 7.75
C PHE A 16 -30.62 57.10 6.95
N LEU A 17 -29.76 56.30 6.29
CA LEU A 17 -30.06 54.93 5.91
C LEU A 17 -28.88 54.06 6.35
N LEU A 18 -29.16 53.16 7.29
CA LEU A 18 -28.28 52.08 7.72
C LEU A 18 -27.97 51.17 6.53
N ILE A 19 -26.70 50.99 6.16
CA ILE A 19 -26.23 49.76 5.52
C ILE A 19 -24.93 49.35 6.18
N ALA A 20 -24.98 48.21 6.86
CA ALA A 20 -23.86 47.52 7.46
C ALA A 20 -22.81 47.19 6.39
N ALA A 21 -21.60 47.72 6.53
CA ALA A 21 -20.45 47.21 5.80
C ALA A 21 -20.01 45.90 6.47
N VAL A 22 -20.49 44.83 5.86
CA VAL A 22 -20.16 43.41 6.07
C VAL A 22 -18.69 43.26 6.46
N ALA A 23 -18.45 42.66 7.63
CA ALA A 23 -17.14 42.16 8.00
C ALA A 23 -16.64 41.26 6.86
N LEU A 24 -15.50 41.62 6.25
CA LEU A 24 -14.78 40.77 5.31
C LEU A 24 -14.28 39.53 6.08
N GLY A 25 -15.18 38.59 6.32
CA GLY A 25 -14.88 37.26 6.78
C GLY A 25 -14.12 36.56 5.66
N LEU A 26 -12.79 36.58 5.73
CA LEU A 26 -11.98 35.62 4.99
C LEU A 26 -12.49 34.22 5.36
N PRO A 27 -12.87 33.37 4.40
CA PRO A 27 -13.06 31.97 4.70
C PRO A 27 -11.70 31.43 5.12
N VAL A 28 -11.53 31.18 6.42
CA VAL A 28 -10.45 30.32 6.90
C VAL A 28 -10.75 28.95 6.32
N ALA A 29 -10.05 28.59 5.25
CA ALA A 29 -10.02 27.23 4.77
C ALA A 29 -9.45 26.39 5.92
N LEU A 30 -10.35 25.76 6.68
CA LEU A 30 -10.00 24.65 7.55
C LEU A 30 -9.43 23.58 6.64
N SER A 31 -8.10 23.58 6.51
CA SER A 31 -7.36 22.46 5.97
C SER A 31 -7.65 21.31 6.93
N GLY A 32 -8.69 20.52 6.63
CA GLY A 32 -8.91 19.26 7.29
C GLY A 32 -7.57 18.53 7.28
N THR A 33 -7.11 18.11 8.45
CA THR A 33 -5.90 17.31 8.53
C THR A 33 -6.17 16.06 7.71
N ALA A 34 -5.66 16.00 6.48
CA ALA A 34 -5.67 14.77 5.71
C ALA A 34 -4.99 13.74 6.60
N GLY A 35 -5.79 12.77 7.06
CA GLY A 35 -5.28 11.61 7.76
C GLY A 35 -4.14 11.05 6.94
N ALA A 36 -3.00 10.84 7.59
CA ALA A 36 -1.86 10.27 6.90
C ALA A 36 -2.07 8.76 6.87
N ASP A 37 -2.93 8.25 5.99
CA ASP A 37 -3.00 6.82 5.70
C ASP A 37 -1.71 6.36 4.99
N PRO A 38 -1.41 5.05 4.95
CA PRO A 38 -0.26 4.54 4.23
C PRO A 38 -0.30 4.87 2.75
N SER A 39 0.85 5.16 2.14
CA SER A 39 0.92 5.45 0.72
C SER A 39 0.47 4.27 -0.15
N ALA A 40 0.03 4.56 -1.38
CA ALA A 40 -0.28 3.52 -2.38
C ALA A 40 0.87 2.52 -2.58
N ASP A 41 2.12 3.02 -2.51
CA ASP A 41 3.32 2.18 -2.61
C ASP A 41 3.47 1.24 -1.40
N ALA A 42 3.13 1.67 -0.18
CA ALA A 42 3.14 0.80 1.00
C ALA A 42 2.13 -0.34 0.84
N TRP A 43 0.92 -0.03 0.37
CA TRP A 43 -0.09 -1.04 0.07
C TRP A 43 0.32 -1.97 -1.07
N ALA A 44 0.97 -1.45 -2.12
CA ALA A 44 1.50 -2.26 -3.20
C ALA A 44 2.61 -3.21 -2.71
N LYS A 45 3.53 -2.73 -1.84
CA LYS A 45 4.54 -3.58 -1.17
C LYS A 45 3.88 -4.71 -0.41
N LEU A 46 2.89 -4.40 0.42
CA LEU A 46 2.15 -5.38 1.20
C LEU A 46 1.52 -6.44 0.29
N ARG A 47 0.67 -6.04 -0.68
CA ARG A 47 0.01 -6.98 -1.59
C ARG A 47 1.00 -7.83 -2.38
N MET A 48 2.13 -7.26 -2.80
CA MET A 48 3.16 -8.01 -3.51
C MET A 48 3.78 -9.09 -2.65
N CYS A 49 4.00 -8.83 -1.36
CA CYS A 49 4.49 -9.82 -0.42
C CYS A 49 3.42 -10.86 -0.08
N GLU A 50 2.18 -10.42 0.19
CA GLU A 50 1.07 -11.30 0.60
C GLU A 50 0.61 -12.25 -0.50
N SER A 51 0.40 -11.74 -1.71
CA SER A 51 -0.28 -12.47 -2.79
C SER A 51 0.39 -12.32 -4.15
N THR A 52 1.53 -11.63 -4.25
CA THR A 52 2.06 -11.15 -5.54
C THR A 52 1.04 -10.27 -6.28
N ASN A 53 0.29 -9.45 -5.52
CA ASN A 53 -0.73 -8.52 -6.02
C ASN A 53 -1.91 -9.20 -6.75
N ARG A 54 -2.30 -10.40 -6.30
CA ARG A 54 -3.40 -11.18 -6.88
C ARG A 54 -4.66 -11.08 -6.03
N TYR A 55 -5.65 -10.31 -6.48
CA TYR A 55 -6.93 -10.10 -5.76
C TYR A 55 -7.84 -11.32 -5.73
N THR A 56 -7.67 -12.27 -6.66
CA THR A 56 -8.49 -13.48 -6.76
C THR A 56 -7.75 -14.73 -6.26
N VAL A 57 -6.64 -14.56 -5.53
CA VAL A 57 -5.88 -15.72 -5.05
C VAL A 57 -6.64 -16.47 -3.96
N ASN A 58 -6.70 -17.78 -4.12
CA ASN A 58 -7.15 -18.73 -3.12
C ASN A 58 -6.35 -20.02 -3.35
N THR A 59 -5.37 -20.29 -2.50
CA THR A 59 -4.52 -21.48 -2.62
C THR A 59 -4.97 -22.60 -1.68
N GLY A 60 -6.13 -22.47 -1.03
CA GLY A 60 -6.59 -23.43 -0.01
C GLY A 60 -5.86 -23.34 1.33
N ASN A 61 -5.05 -22.31 1.57
CA ASN A 61 -4.27 -22.15 2.82
C ASN A 61 -5.02 -21.43 3.96
N GLY A 62 -6.34 -21.22 3.83
CA GLY A 62 -7.17 -20.53 4.81
C GLY A 62 -7.18 -18.99 4.70
N TYR A 63 -6.40 -18.42 3.77
CA TYR A 63 -6.31 -16.99 3.51
C TYR A 63 -6.67 -16.65 2.07
N TYR A 64 -7.26 -15.47 1.86
CA TYR A 64 -7.92 -15.14 0.60
C TYR A 64 -7.56 -13.73 0.11
N GLY A 65 -7.50 -13.59 -1.21
CA GLY A 65 -7.39 -12.30 -1.89
C GLY A 65 -6.03 -11.61 -1.73
N ALA A 66 -5.96 -10.36 -2.18
CA ALA A 66 -4.68 -9.67 -2.35
C ALA A 66 -3.91 -9.43 -1.04
N TYR A 67 -4.64 -9.37 0.07
CA TYR A 67 -4.14 -9.07 1.41
C TYR A 67 -4.08 -10.28 2.31
N GLN A 68 -4.33 -11.49 1.77
CA GLN A 68 -4.34 -12.75 2.51
C GLN A 68 -5.18 -12.65 3.80
N PHE A 69 -6.42 -12.19 3.69
CA PHE A 69 -7.34 -12.16 4.83
C PHE A 69 -7.76 -13.57 5.22
N ASP A 70 -7.82 -13.88 6.52
CA ASP A 70 -8.66 -14.96 7.02
C ASP A 70 -10.14 -14.52 7.08
N LEU A 71 -11.07 -15.48 7.05
CA LEU A 71 -12.51 -15.18 7.02
C LEU A 71 -13.01 -14.45 8.27
N PRO A 72 -12.67 -14.88 9.51
CA PRO A 72 -13.06 -14.15 10.71
C PRO A 72 -12.61 -12.68 10.69
N THR A 73 -11.36 -12.39 10.30
CA THR A 73 -10.84 -11.04 10.22
C THR A 73 -11.55 -10.24 9.13
N TRP A 74 -11.78 -10.83 7.95
CA TRP A 74 -12.55 -10.21 6.86
C TRP A 74 -13.95 -9.76 7.31
N HIS A 75 -14.67 -10.65 7.98
CA HIS A 75 -16.01 -10.36 8.51
C HIS A 75 -15.95 -9.32 9.64
N SER A 76 -14.90 -9.31 10.46
CA SER A 76 -14.73 -8.33 11.55
C SER A 76 -14.61 -6.88 11.06
N VAL A 77 -14.13 -6.67 9.82
CA VAL A 77 -14.07 -5.35 9.18
C VAL A 77 -15.25 -5.12 8.22
N GLY A 78 -16.28 -5.95 8.30
CA GLY A 78 -17.56 -5.82 7.61
C GLY A 78 -17.54 -6.28 6.15
N GLY A 79 -16.55 -7.07 5.76
CA GLY A 79 -16.57 -7.76 4.47
C GLY A 79 -17.61 -8.88 4.47
N ALA A 80 -18.22 -9.13 3.31
CA ALA A 80 -19.17 -10.23 3.10
C ALA A 80 -18.54 -11.33 2.24
N GLY A 81 -19.07 -12.56 2.32
CA GLY A 81 -18.55 -13.69 1.53
C GLY A 81 -17.06 -13.96 1.79
N ARG A 82 -16.32 -14.31 0.74
CA ARG A 82 -14.86 -14.48 0.80
C ARG A 82 -14.10 -13.32 0.13
N PRO A 83 -12.93 -12.92 0.66
CA PRO A 83 -12.12 -11.86 0.07
C PRO A 83 -11.75 -12.10 -1.40
N ASP A 84 -11.41 -13.33 -1.81
CA ASP A 84 -11.01 -13.69 -3.18
C ASP A 84 -12.12 -13.47 -4.22
N GLN A 85 -13.38 -13.39 -3.77
CA GLN A 85 -14.56 -13.16 -4.59
C GLN A 85 -15.01 -11.70 -4.57
N ALA A 86 -14.49 -10.90 -3.63
CA ALA A 86 -14.83 -9.50 -3.48
C ALA A 86 -14.14 -8.64 -4.55
N THR A 87 -14.78 -7.52 -4.91
CA THR A 87 -14.18 -6.56 -5.83
C THR A 87 -12.87 -6.01 -5.27
N ARG A 88 -12.01 -5.54 -6.17
CA ARG A 88 -10.75 -4.90 -5.80
C ARG A 88 -10.94 -3.78 -4.78
N ALA A 89 -11.89 -2.88 -5.06
CA ALA A 89 -12.21 -1.74 -4.21
C ALA A 89 -12.69 -2.17 -2.82
N GLU A 90 -13.46 -3.26 -2.73
CA GLU A 90 -13.92 -3.81 -1.45
C GLU A 90 -12.74 -4.37 -0.63
N GLN A 91 -11.86 -5.16 -1.24
CA GLN A 91 -10.66 -5.65 -0.55
C GLN A 91 -9.77 -4.50 -0.06
N ASP A 92 -9.56 -3.47 -0.87
CA ASP A 92 -8.75 -2.30 -0.49
C ASP A 92 -9.39 -1.49 0.64
N ASN A 93 -10.71 -1.30 0.61
CA ASN A 93 -11.45 -0.61 1.67
C ASN A 93 -11.35 -1.36 3.00
N ARG A 94 -11.51 -2.70 2.97
CA ARG A 94 -11.41 -3.54 4.17
C ARG A 94 -10.00 -3.63 4.70
N ALA A 95 -8.99 -3.67 3.83
CA ALA A 95 -7.59 -3.59 4.23
C ALA A 95 -7.30 -2.26 4.92
N LEU A 96 -7.74 -1.14 4.35
CA LEU A 96 -7.59 0.18 4.98
C LEU A 96 -8.29 0.24 6.34
N TYR A 97 -9.50 -0.32 6.45
CA TYR A 97 -10.21 -0.33 7.72
C TYR A 97 -9.49 -1.20 8.76
N LEU A 98 -8.99 -2.38 8.38
CA LEU A 98 -8.22 -3.24 9.27
C LEU A 98 -6.94 -2.53 9.76
N TYR A 99 -6.26 -1.80 8.88
CA TYR A 99 -5.11 -0.98 9.25
C TYR A 99 -5.49 0.12 10.24
N ARG A 100 -6.56 0.87 9.98
CA ARG A 100 -7.06 1.88 10.93
C ARG A 100 -7.53 1.28 12.25
N MET A 101 -7.81 -0.03 12.32
CA MET A 101 -8.13 -0.73 13.57
C MET A 101 -6.90 -1.22 14.33
N ARG A 102 -5.89 -1.78 13.64
CA ARG A 102 -4.81 -2.57 14.27
C ARG A 102 -3.40 -2.14 13.88
N GLY A 103 -3.28 -1.16 12.98
CA GLY A 103 -2.04 -0.85 12.27
C GLY A 103 -1.62 -2.01 11.37
N TRP A 104 -0.33 -2.10 11.08
CA TRP A 104 0.25 -3.18 10.27
C TRP A 104 0.29 -4.56 10.92
N GLN A 105 -0.02 -4.66 12.22
CA GLN A 105 0.17 -5.87 13.01
C GLN A 105 -0.48 -7.15 12.44
N PRO A 106 -1.66 -7.10 11.78
CA PRO A 106 -2.27 -8.30 11.18
C PRO A 106 -1.48 -8.95 10.03
N TRP A 107 -0.52 -8.24 9.45
CA TRP A 107 0.22 -8.69 8.27
C TRP A 107 1.68 -8.95 8.60
N GLU A 108 2.09 -10.22 8.59
CA GLU A 108 3.48 -10.62 8.81
C GLU A 108 4.42 -9.99 7.75
N CYS A 109 3.95 -9.90 6.50
CA CYS A 109 4.68 -9.23 5.42
C CYS A 109 4.94 -7.75 5.71
N ALA A 110 4.04 -7.04 6.39
CA ALA A 110 4.29 -5.65 6.75
C ALA A 110 5.47 -5.53 7.71
N GLY A 111 5.60 -6.46 8.66
CA GLY A 111 6.74 -6.57 9.56
C GLY A 111 8.04 -6.86 8.80
N MET A 112 8.03 -7.87 7.91
CA MET A 112 9.20 -8.21 7.08
C MET A 112 9.63 -7.05 6.16
N LEU A 113 8.68 -6.26 5.68
CA LEU A 113 8.93 -5.10 4.82
C LEU A 113 9.35 -3.84 5.59
N GLY A 114 9.32 -3.87 6.93
CA GLY A 114 9.61 -2.71 7.77
C GLY A 114 8.61 -1.56 7.59
N LEU A 115 7.33 -1.87 7.31
CA LEU A 115 6.29 -0.85 7.24
C LEU A 115 5.97 -0.34 8.64
N SER A 116 6.08 0.97 8.85
CA SER A 116 5.78 1.62 10.12
C SER A 116 4.35 2.16 10.15
N ASN A 117 3.73 2.12 11.33
CA ASN A 117 2.44 2.76 11.55
C ASN A 117 2.59 4.29 11.44
N ASP A 118 1.57 4.93 10.89
CA ASP A 118 1.37 6.37 10.91
C ASP A 118 0.38 6.76 12.02
N ARG A 119 -0.11 8.01 11.96
CA ARG A 119 -1.05 8.58 12.93
C ARG A 119 -2.45 7.96 12.85
N ASP A 120 -2.83 7.39 11.72
CA ASP A 120 -4.18 6.87 11.47
C ASP A 120 -4.30 5.38 11.83
N ALA A 121 -3.16 4.70 12.00
CA ALA A 121 -3.12 3.40 12.63
C ALA A 121 -3.83 3.45 14.00
N ARG A 122 -4.80 2.56 14.21
CA ARG A 122 -5.62 2.47 15.44
C ARG A 122 -6.57 3.66 15.68
N SER A 123 -6.80 4.51 14.68
CA SER A 123 -7.83 5.57 14.72
C SER A 123 -9.27 5.02 14.81
N LYS A 124 -9.48 3.77 14.39
CA LYS A 124 -10.79 3.09 14.28
C LYS A 124 -11.79 3.76 13.35
N VAL A 125 -11.36 4.76 12.57
CA VAL A 125 -12.22 5.46 11.60
C VAL A 125 -12.52 4.52 10.43
N LYS A 126 -13.80 4.28 10.14
CA LYS A 126 -14.23 3.47 9.00
C LYS A 126 -14.07 4.29 7.70
N PRO A 127 -13.27 3.83 6.72
CA PRO A 127 -13.09 4.54 5.46
C PRO A 127 -14.31 4.39 4.54
N SER A 128 -14.60 5.44 3.78
CA SER A 128 -15.41 5.37 2.57
C SER A 128 -14.64 4.74 1.41
N TYR A 129 -15.36 4.28 0.39
CA TYR A 129 -14.71 3.74 -0.82
C TYR A 129 -13.86 4.78 -1.57
N SER A 130 -14.30 6.05 -1.58
CA SER A 130 -13.53 7.15 -2.17
C SER A 130 -12.21 7.40 -1.45
N GLU A 131 -12.17 7.27 -0.12
CA GLU A 131 -10.92 7.38 0.65
C GLU A 131 -9.96 6.22 0.33
N SER A 132 -10.45 5.00 0.09
CA SER A 132 -9.59 3.87 -0.27
C SER A 132 -9.16 3.81 -1.74
N ALA A 133 -9.74 4.63 -2.62
CA ALA A 133 -9.53 4.50 -4.07
C ALA A 133 -8.07 4.68 -4.52
N TYR A 134 -7.26 5.46 -3.78
CA TYR A 134 -5.85 5.68 -4.12
C TYR A 134 -5.00 4.40 -3.99
N ILE A 135 -5.41 3.46 -3.13
CA ILE A 135 -4.67 2.23 -2.80
C ILE A 135 -4.43 1.37 -4.05
N SER A 136 -5.36 1.44 -5.00
CA SER A 136 -5.40 0.67 -6.22
C SER A 136 -5.22 1.50 -7.50
N GLY A 137 -4.98 2.81 -7.37
CA GLY A 137 -4.79 3.72 -8.50
C GLY A 137 -6.09 4.30 -9.09
N GLY A 138 -7.17 4.34 -8.31
CA GLY A 138 -8.50 4.83 -8.71
C GLY A 138 -8.74 6.33 -8.55
N GLY A 139 -7.70 7.14 -8.28
CA GLY A 139 -7.81 8.61 -8.22
C GLY A 139 -6.56 9.25 -8.83
N ALA A 140 -6.74 9.88 -10.00
CA ALA A 140 -5.74 10.50 -10.89
C ALA A 140 -4.71 9.51 -11.54
N THR A 141 -4.64 9.55 -12.87
CA THR A 141 -3.89 8.68 -13.82
C THR A 141 -2.34 8.82 -13.76
N PRO A 142 -1.54 8.02 -14.50
CA PRO A 142 -1.11 6.66 -14.20
C PRO A 142 0.43 6.55 -14.19
N ALA A 143 1.05 6.15 -13.08
CA ALA A 143 2.44 5.68 -13.13
C ALA A 143 2.45 4.20 -13.57
N LYS A 144 3.14 3.92 -14.69
CA LYS A 144 3.67 2.63 -15.14
C LYS A 144 3.76 1.58 -14.01
N PRO A 145 3.42 0.29 -14.22
CA PRO A 145 3.48 -0.72 -13.16
C PRO A 145 4.84 -0.65 -12.47
N ALA A 146 4.82 -0.23 -11.20
CA ALA A 146 6.02 -0.11 -10.40
C ALA A 146 6.66 -1.50 -10.34
N LYS A 147 7.96 -1.56 -10.61
CA LYS A 147 8.74 -2.79 -10.44
C LYS A 147 8.44 -3.35 -9.04
N PRO A 148 8.23 -4.68 -8.90
CA PRO A 148 8.03 -5.32 -7.60
C PRO A 148 9.04 -4.79 -6.58
N ILE A 149 8.55 -4.22 -5.48
CA ILE A 149 9.43 -3.63 -4.49
C ILE A 149 10.09 -4.78 -3.72
N LYS A 150 11.42 -4.77 -3.72
CA LYS A 150 12.25 -5.82 -3.12
C LYS A 150 12.21 -5.69 -1.59
N PRO A 151 11.84 -6.74 -0.84
CA PRO A 151 12.01 -6.79 0.60
C PRO A 151 13.49 -6.75 0.99
N THR A 152 13.78 -6.19 2.18
CA THR A 152 15.14 -6.20 2.74
C THR A 152 15.65 -7.64 2.88
N TRP A 153 16.95 -7.83 2.72
CA TRP A 153 17.56 -9.14 2.93
C TRP A 153 17.40 -9.57 4.39
N PRO A 154 16.91 -10.80 4.70
CA PRO A 154 16.65 -11.23 6.09
C PRO A 154 17.89 -11.47 6.96
N GLY A 155 19.10 -11.35 6.41
CA GLY A 155 20.34 -11.60 7.14
C GLY A 155 20.74 -13.07 7.27
N VAL A 156 19.89 -14.02 6.87
CA VAL A 156 20.12 -15.46 7.01
C VAL A 156 20.22 -16.14 5.65
N VAL A 157 21.24 -16.97 5.43
CA VAL A 157 21.38 -17.79 4.22
C VAL A 157 20.58 -19.08 4.38
N TYR A 158 19.56 -19.28 3.54
CA TYR A 158 18.72 -20.47 3.59
C TYR A 158 19.25 -21.59 2.67
N ALA A 159 19.08 -22.82 3.10
CA ALA A 159 19.47 -24.05 2.42
C ALA A 159 18.38 -25.13 2.54
N TYR A 160 18.61 -26.28 1.90
CA TYR A 160 17.69 -27.40 1.92
C TYR A 160 17.35 -27.84 3.35
N GLY A 161 16.06 -27.93 3.66
CA GLY A 161 15.53 -28.29 4.98
C GLY A 161 15.06 -27.11 5.82
N ASP A 162 15.45 -25.88 5.50
CA ASP A 162 15.03 -24.70 6.26
C ASP A 162 13.56 -24.36 6.01
N CYS A 163 12.85 -23.92 7.04
CA CYS A 163 11.51 -23.33 6.91
C CYS A 163 11.48 -21.95 7.56
N ALA A 164 10.99 -20.94 6.84
CA ALA A 164 10.90 -19.57 7.32
C ALA A 164 9.84 -18.75 6.57
N PRO A 165 9.23 -17.73 7.19
CA PRO A 165 8.31 -16.81 6.52
C PRO A 165 8.93 -16.10 5.30
N GLU A 166 10.23 -15.79 5.34
CA GLU A 166 10.92 -15.14 4.24
C GLU A 166 11.12 -16.09 3.04
N LEU A 167 11.20 -17.40 3.29
CA LEU A 167 11.22 -18.40 2.22
C LEU A 167 9.88 -18.47 1.50
N ARG A 168 8.76 -18.28 2.21
CA ARG A 168 7.44 -18.14 1.57
C ARG A 168 7.42 -16.91 0.67
N THR A 169 7.99 -15.80 1.12
CA THR A 169 8.12 -14.58 0.31
C THR A 169 8.93 -14.83 -0.97
N PHE A 170 10.09 -15.48 -0.86
CA PHE A 170 10.89 -15.85 -2.04
C PHE A 170 10.13 -16.79 -2.98
N GLN A 171 9.53 -17.86 -2.45
CA GLN A 171 8.76 -18.83 -3.23
C GLN A 171 7.64 -18.16 -4.02
N LEU A 172 6.82 -17.35 -3.34
CA LEU A 172 5.74 -16.63 -3.99
C LEU A 172 6.27 -15.63 -5.01
N ARG A 173 7.39 -14.94 -4.73
CA ARG A 173 8.04 -14.07 -5.71
C ARG A 173 8.44 -14.81 -6.98
N MET A 174 8.96 -16.02 -6.87
CA MET A 174 9.35 -16.83 -8.02
C MET A 174 8.17 -17.22 -8.93
N ASN A 175 6.92 -17.06 -8.48
CA ASN A 175 5.74 -17.25 -9.35
C ASN A 175 5.66 -16.24 -10.49
N ALA A 176 6.27 -15.05 -10.34
CA ALA A 176 6.42 -14.11 -11.44
C ALA A 176 7.30 -14.65 -12.58
N PHE A 177 8.07 -15.72 -12.32
CA PHE A 177 8.85 -16.46 -13.31
C PHE A 177 8.23 -17.83 -13.65
N GLY A 178 6.97 -18.08 -13.28
CA GLY A 178 6.22 -19.27 -13.70
C GLY A 178 6.37 -20.52 -12.81
N TYR A 179 7.01 -20.43 -11.64
CA TYR A 179 7.28 -21.62 -10.82
C TYR A 179 6.06 -22.22 -10.09
N GLY A 180 4.96 -21.47 -9.94
CA GLY A 180 3.71 -21.98 -9.34
C GLY A 180 3.89 -22.55 -7.92
N PHE A 181 4.67 -21.90 -7.07
CA PHE A 181 4.74 -22.15 -5.64
C PHE A 181 3.44 -21.77 -4.92
N GLU A 182 3.06 -22.62 -3.97
CA GLU A 182 1.97 -22.36 -3.02
C GLU A 182 2.42 -21.49 -1.84
N GLY A 183 3.74 -21.23 -1.70
CA GLY A 183 4.29 -20.44 -0.60
C GLY A 183 4.34 -21.20 0.72
N THR A 184 4.74 -22.48 0.68
CA THR A 184 4.89 -23.34 1.87
C THR A 184 5.83 -22.78 2.93
N GLY A 185 6.79 -21.94 2.55
CA GLY A 185 7.82 -21.43 3.46
C GLY A 185 8.98 -22.39 3.70
N CYS A 186 8.98 -23.59 3.12
CA CYS A 186 10.04 -24.58 3.33
C CYS A 186 10.91 -24.80 2.09
N TYR A 187 12.22 -24.79 2.30
CA TYR A 187 13.24 -24.94 1.27
C TYR A 187 13.46 -26.43 0.95
N TYR A 188 12.69 -26.95 0.01
CA TYR A 188 12.87 -28.30 -0.54
C TYR A 188 13.21 -28.26 -2.03
N ASP A 189 13.08 -29.39 -2.73
CA ASP A 189 13.56 -29.57 -4.11
C ASP A 189 13.08 -28.49 -5.07
N LYS A 190 11.80 -28.13 -5.02
CA LYS A 190 11.22 -27.10 -5.89
C LYS A 190 11.87 -25.74 -5.67
N THR A 191 12.10 -25.36 -4.41
CA THR A 191 12.76 -24.10 -4.04
C THR A 191 14.24 -24.11 -4.40
N ARG A 192 14.92 -25.23 -4.13
CA ARG A 192 16.33 -25.42 -4.51
C ARG A 192 16.53 -25.26 -6.01
N ARG A 193 15.65 -25.86 -6.82
CA ARG A 193 15.66 -25.74 -8.27
C ARG A 193 15.49 -24.29 -8.71
N ALA A 194 14.47 -23.60 -8.19
CA ALA A 194 14.23 -22.19 -8.51
C ALA A 194 15.42 -21.28 -8.13
N VAL A 195 16.08 -21.56 -7.00
CA VAL A 195 17.30 -20.85 -6.58
C VAL A 195 18.45 -21.10 -7.54
N LEU A 196 18.72 -22.34 -7.92
CA LEU A 196 19.78 -22.68 -8.87
C LEU A 196 19.54 -22.02 -10.22
N ASP A 197 18.32 -22.11 -10.75
CA ASP A 197 17.98 -21.54 -12.06
C ASP A 197 18.10 -20.00 -12.05
N LEU A 198 17.73 -19.36 -10.93
CA LEU A 198 17.94 -17.92 -10.73
C LEU A 198 19.42 -17.55 -10.60
N GLN A 199 20.23 -18.37 -9.92
CA GLN A 199 21.67 -18.16 -9.80
C GLN A 199 22.34 -18.20 -11.18
N ARG A 200 22.06 -19.25 -11.97
CA ARG A 200 22.54 -19.41 -13.35
C ARG A 200 22.20 -18.24 -14.23
N ALA A 201 20.94 -17.82 -14.23
CA ALA A 201 20.47 -16.72 -15.06
C ALA A 201 21.12 -15.36 -14.74
N ASN A 202 21.69 -15.22 -13.53
CA ASN A 202 22.24 -13.98 -13.01
C ASN A 202 23.76 -14.04 -12.76
N GLY A 203 24.44 -15.11 -13.19
CA GLY A 203 25.89 -15.26 -12.99
C GLY A 203 26.32 -15.32 -11.52
N ILE A 204 25.43 -15.80 -10.66
CA ILE A 204 25.73 -16.05 -9.24
C ILE A 204 26.24 -17.49 -9.15
N ASN A 205 27.21 -17.76 -8.27
CA ASN A 205 27.71 -19.12 -8.05
C ASN A 205 26.54 -20.08 -7.72
N ASP A 206 26.51 -21.23 -8.40
CA ASP A 206 25.47 -22.28 -8.34
C ASP A 206 25.51 -23.09 -7.04
N SER A 207 25.48 -22.39 -5.90
CA SER A 207 25.54 -23.01 -4.58
C SER A 207 24.26 -23.74 -4.18
N GLY A 208 23.13 -23.43 -4.84
CA GLY A 208 21.82 -23.90 -4.41
C GLY A 208 21.44 -23.43 -3.00
N ARG A 209 22.01 -22.31 -2.56
CA ARG A 209 21.68 -21.61 -1.30
C ARG A 209 21.07 -20.25 -1.60
N LEU A 210 19.99 -19.91 -0.91
CA LEU A 210 19.38 -18.58 -1.02
C LEU A 210 20.15 -17.61 -0.12
N GLY A 211 21.08 -16.87 -0.72
CA GLY A 211 21.82 -15.78 -0.06
C GLY A 211 21.42 -14.39 -0.59
N PRO A 212 22.08 -13.31 -0.11
CA PRO A 212 21.68 -11.93 -0.40
C PRO A 212 21.71 -11.58 -1.90
N LYS A 213 22.67 -12.14 -2.66
CA LYS A 213 22.76 -11.94 -4.11
C LYS A 213 21.57 -12.60 -4.84
N THR A 214 21.25 -13.84 -4.48
CA THR A 214 20.11 -14.59 -5.05
C THR A 214 18.79 -13.92 -4.68
N TRP A 215 18.64 -13.45 -3.44
CA TRP A 215 17.48 -12.65 -3.03
C TRP A 215 17.35 -11.39 -3.87
N ASN A 216 18.44 -10.64 -4.08
CA ASN A 216 18.39 -9.47 -4.95
C ASN A 216 17.99 -9.81 -6.39
N ALA A 217 18.48 -10.93 -6.93
CA ALA A 217 18.14 -11.38 -8.27
C ALA A 217 16.65 -11.69 -8.44
N ALA A 218 15.96 -12.17 -7.41
CA ALA A 218 14.54 -12.50 -7.51
C ALA A 218 13.66 -11.27 -7.84
N TRP A 219 14.05 -10.06 -7.43
CA TRP A 219 13.32 -8.83 -7.76
C TRP A 219 13.98 -7.99 -8.85
N ASN A 220 15.31 -7.95 -8.88
CA ASN A 220 16.06 -7.03 -9.74
C ASN A 220 16.85 -7.70 -10.85
N GLY A 221 16.95 -9.02 -10.83
CA GLY A 221 17.75 -9.79 -11.77
C GLY A 221 17.01 -10.16 -13.05
N LYS A 222 17.71 -10.92 -13.89
CA LYS A 222 17.18 -11.58 -15.08
C LYS A 222 16.31 -12.76 -14.65
N ALA A 223 15.18 -12.92 -15.33
CA ALA A 223 14.33 -14.10 -15.14
C ALA A 223 15.08 -15.38 -15.58
N PRO A 224 14.95 -16.49 -14.85
CA PRO A 224 15.37 -17.80 -15.34
C PRO A 224 14.67 -18.16 -16.65
N ARG A 225 15.37 -18.86 -17.56
CA ARG A 225 14.81 -19.37 -18.81
C ARG A 225 14.20 -20.74 -18.63
#